data_AF-A0A6A4SEJ8-F1
#
_entry.id   AF-A0A6A4SEJ8-F1
#
_cell.length_a   1.000
_cell.length_b   1.000
_cell.length_c   1.000
_cell.angle_alpha   90.00
_cell.angle_beta   90.00
_cell.angle_gamma   90.00
#
_symmetry.space_group_name_H-M   'P 1'
#
loop_
_entity.id
_entity.type
_entity.pdbx_description
1 polymer ?
#
loop_
_entity_poly.entity_id
_entity_poly.type
_entity_poly.pdbx_seq_one_letter_code
_entity_poly.pdbx_strand_id
1 'polypeptide(L)' 'MSHEMKKVPVVARRAFSSSAGQLRNRIREAQKLFQEDNGLPVHLKGGSRDVLLYRATMTLTLAASMPQKKA' A
#
# COMPACT_ATOMS: atom_id res chain seq x y z
N MET A 1 -5.30 26.74 49.42
CA MET A 1 -4.20 25.76 49.19
C MET A 1 -4.74 24.73 48.23
N SER A 2 -4.36 24.89 46.98
CA SER A 2 -4.83 24.15 45.80
C SER A 2 -4.47 22.68 45.89
N HIS A 3 -5.36 21.76 45.53
CA HIS A 3 -5.03 20.53 44.81
C HIS A 3 -6.31 19.95 44.20
N GLU A 4 -6.72 20.50 43.05
CA GLU A 4 -7.76 19.91 42.21
C GLU A 4 -7.11 18.81 41.33
N MET A 5 -7.38 17.54 41.64
CA MET A 5 -7.00 16.42 40.78
C MET A 5 -7.84 16.45 39.50
N LYS A 6 -7.23 16.88 38.39
CA LYS A 6 -7.80 16.75 37.04
C LYS A 6 -8.12 15.28 36.73
N LYS A 7 -9.39 14.90 36.75
CA LYS A 7 -9.86 13.62 36.23
C LYS A 7 -9.74 13.63 34.71
N VAL A 8 -8.73 12.94 34.20
CA VAL A 8 -8.56 12.73 32.76
C VAL A 8 -9.78 11.96 32.25
N PRO A 9 -10.50 12.44 31.21
CA PRO A 9 -11.69 11.77 30.72
C PRO A 9 -11.32 10.40 30.15
N VAL A 10 -11.95 9.35 30.69
CA VAL A 10 -11.87 7.96 30.19
C VAL A 10 -12.23 7.87 28.70
N VAL A 11 -12.96 8.86 28.18
CA VAL A 11 -13.31 9.03 26.77
C VAL A 11 -12.08 9.17 25.86
N ALA A 12 -11.01 9.82 26.33
CA ALA A 12 -9.75 9.97 25.58
C ALA A 12 -9.02 8.63 25.37
N ARG A 13 -9.29 7.61 26.20
CA ARG A 13 -8.72 6.26 26.06
C ARG A 13 -9.39 5.42 24.96
N ARG A 14 -10.62 5.77 24.53
CA ARG A 14 -11.36 5.02 23.50
C ARG A 14 -11.07 5.48 22.07
N ALA A 15 -10.51 6.68 21.87
CA ALA A 15 -10.15 7.18 20.55
C ALA A 15 -9.03 6.36 19.87
N PHE A 16 -8.27 5.60 20.65
CA PHE A 16 -7.27 4.63 20.18
C PHE A 16 -7.74 3.17 20.34
N SER A 17 -9.05 2.92 20.42
CA SER A 17 -9.58 1.56 20.29
C SER A 17 -9.38 1.12 18.84
N SER A 18 -8.28 0.40 18.65
CA SER A 18 -7.70 0.07 17.37
C SER A 18 -8.71 -0.60 16.43
N SER A 19 -8.93 0.00 15.26
CA SER A 19 -9.46 -0.70 14.09
C SER A 19 -8.56 -1.86 13.62
N ALA A 20 -7.52 -2.24 14.38
CA ALA A 20 -6.77 -3.49 14.16
C ALA A 20 -7.60 -4.75 14.36
N GLY A 21 -8.75 -4.69 15.07
CA GLY A 21 -9.63 -5.84 15.28
C GLY A 21 -10.41 -6.30 14.03
N GLN A 22 -10.39 -5.53 12.93
CA GLN A 22 -11.19 -5.81 11.72
C GLN A 22 -10.37 -5.91 10.43
N LEU A 23 -9.04 -6.01 10.51
CA LEU A 23 -8.26 -6.38 9.33
C LEU A 23 -8.52 -7.88 9.04
N ARG A 24 -9.42 -8.16 8.09
CA ARG A 24 -9.70 -9.53 7.68
C ARG A 24 -8.43 -10.15 7.09
N ASN A 25 -8.13 -11.39 7.44
CA ASN A 25 -7.04 -12.13 6.81
C ASN A 25 -7.39 -12.33 5.32
N ARG A 26 -6.57 -11.77 4.43
CA ARG A 26 -6.69 -11.87 2.97
C ARG A 26 -5.59 -12.72 2.34
N ILE A 27 -4.76 -13.40 3.13
CA ILE A 27 -3.62 -14.19 2.63
C ILE A 27 -4.09 -15.25 1.65
N ARG A 28 -5.20 -15.94 1.94
CA ARG A 28 -5.76 -16.98 1.05
C ARG A 28 -6.24 -16.41 -0.28
N GLU A 29 -6.78 -15.20 -0.29
CA GLU A 29 -7.22 -14.52 -1.52
C GLU A 29 -6.02 -14.10 -2.36
N ALA A 30 -5.01 -13.51 -1.72
CA ALA A 30 -3.76 -13.17 -2.38
C ALA A 30 -3.06 -14.42 -2.94
N GLN A 31 -2.97 -15.51 -2.17
CA GLN A 31 -2.40 -16.77 -2.64
C GLN A 31 -3.13 -17.29 -3.87
N LYS A 32 -4.47 -17.29 -3.87
CA LYS A 32 -5.25 -17.72 -5.04
C LYS A 32 -4.96 -16.85 -6.27
N LEU A 33 -4.88 -15.53 -6.10
CA LEU A 33 -4.58 -14.60 -7.20
C LEU A 33 -3.17 -14.82 -7.77
N PHE A 34 -2.16 -14.94 -6.90
CA PHE A 34 -0.76 -15.07 -7.32
C PHE A 34 -0.38 -16.47 -7.78
N GLN A 35 -1.13 -17.50 -7.39
CA GLN A 35 -0.92 -18.90 -7.81
C GLN A 35 -1.84 -19.34 -8.95
N GLU A 36 -2.77 -18.49 -9.40
CA GLU A 36 -3.60 -18.79 -10.57
C GLU A 36 -2.71 -19.06 -11.80
N ASP A 37 -2.94 -20.15 -12.51
CA ASP A 37 -2.14 -20.52 -13.69
C ASP A 37 -2.62 -19.77 -14.95
N ASN A 38 -2.41 -18.46 -14.95
CA ASN A 38 -2.79 -17.56 -16.05
C ASN A 38 -1.60 -17.14 -16.94
N GLY A 39 -0.43 -17.78 -16.76
CA GLY A 39 0.78 -17.50 -17.55
C GLY A 39 1.42 -16.12 -17.35
N LEU A 40 0.86 -15.26 -16.48
CA LEU A 40 1.42 -13.93 -16.23
C LEU A 40 2.65 -13.99 -15.30
N PRO A 41 3.69 -13.20 -15.57
CA PRO A 41 4.83 -13.07 -14.66
C PRO A 41 4.41 -12.37 -13.35
N VAL A 42 5.13 -12.67 -12.26
CA VAL A 42 4.78 -12.21 -10.90
C VAL A 42 4.58 -10.70 -10.76
N HIS A 43 5.33 -9.89 -11.52
CA HIS A 43 5.27 -8.42 -11.47
C HIS A 43 4.12 -7.81 -12.28
N LEU A 44 3.31 -8.62 -12.98
CA LEU A 44 2.07 -8.21 -13.67
C LEU A 44 0.84 -8.94 -13.12
N LYS A 45 1.03 -9.81 -12.12
CA LYS A 45 0.02 -10.74 -11.61
C LYS A 45 -1.12 -10.04 -10.85
N GLY A 46 -0.87 -8.82 -10.35
CA GLY A 46 -1.88 -7.95 -9.74
C GLY A 46 -2.77 -7.21 -10.74
N GLY A 47 -2.54 -7.38 -12.05
CA GLY A 47 -3.43 -6.93 -13.12
C GLY A 47 -3.08 -5.57 -13.71
N SER A 48 -4.10 -4.77 -14.06
CA SER A 48 -3.93 -3.54 -14.86
C SER A 48 -3.09 -2.45 -14.19
N ARG A 49 -3.10 -2.39 -12.86
CA ARG A 49 -2.28 -1.44 -12.08
C ARG A 49 -0.79 -1.73 -12.24
N ASP A 50 -0.41 -2.99 -12.19
CA ASP A 50 0.97 -3.43 -12.33
C ASP A 50 1.50 -3.10 -13.73
N VAL A 51 0.68 -3.32 -14.77
CA VAL A 51 1.01 -2.97 -16.16
C VAL A 51 1.20 -1.47 -16.32
N LEU A 52 0.31 -0.66 -15.74
CA LEU A 52 0.42 0.81 -15.81
C LEU A 52 1.70 1.28 -15.12
N LEU A 53 1.99 0.76 -13.92
CA LEU A 53 3.18 1.10 -13.16
C LEU A 53 4.45 0.71 -13.91
N TYR A 54 4.52 -0.51 -14.44
CA TYR A 54 5.65 -0.99 -15.24
C TYR A 54 5.92 -0.06 -16.44
N ARG A 55 4.87 0.28 -17.22
CA ARG A 55 5.00 1.15 -18.39
C ARG A 55 5.45 2.56 -18.03
N ALA A 56 4.93 3.10 -16.93
CA ALA A 56 5.32 4.42 -16.44
C ALA A 56 6.80 4.43 -16.01
N THR A 57 7.22 3.45 -15.20
CA THR A 57 8.61 3.32 -14.77
C THR A 57 9.55 3.14 -15.95
N MET A 58 9.22 2.24 -16.89
CA MET A 58 10.05 2.02 -18.08
C MET A 58 10.17 3.29 -18.93
N THR A 59 9.07 4.00 -19.14
CA THR A 59 9.07 5.26 -19.90
C THR A 59 9.94 6.31 -19.21
N LEU A 60 9.85 6.43 -17.88
CA LEU A 60 10.67 7.35 -17.10
C LEU A 60 12.16 7.00 -17.19
N THR A 61 12.52 5.72 -17.04
CA THR A 61 13.91 5.25 -17.15
C THR A 61 14.47 5.47 -18.54
N LEU A 62 13.70 5.19 -19.59
CA LEU A 62 14.12 5.43 -20.97
C LEU A 62 14.25 6.92 -21.25
N ALA A 63 13.29 7.75 -20.82
CA ALA A 63 13.38 9.19 -20.96
C ALA A 63 14.61 9.79 -20.25
N ALA A 64 14.92 9.28 -19.05
CA ALA A 64 16.10 9.71 -18.29
C ALA A 64 17.42 9.23 -18.91
N SER A 65 17.46 8.02 -19.46
CA SER A 65 18.67 7.44 -20.07
C SER A 65 18.89 7.86 -21.53
N MET A 66 17.89 8.41 -22.20
CA MET A 66 18.04 8.88 -23.57
C MET A 66 19.01 10.07 -23.63
N PRO A 67 20.12 9.95 -24.39
CA PRO A 67 21.09 11.03 -24.52
C PRO A 67 20.42 12.21 -25.22
N GLN A 68 20.43 13.36 -24.56
CA GLN A 68 19.96 14.61 -25.14
C GLN A 68 20.88 14.96 -26.31
N LYS A 69 20.36 14.92 -27.55
CA LYS A 69 21.08 15.51 -28.68
C LYS A 69 21.19 17.01 -28.40
N LYS A 70 22.40 17.48 -28.10
CA LYS A 70 22.68 18.91 -28.07
C LYS A 70 22.46 19.42 -29.50
N ALA A 71 21.53 20.37 -29.63
CA ALA A 71 21.37 21.17 -30.84
C ALA A 71 22.60 22.04 -31.06
#